data_AF-A0A5K0X7X1-F1
#
_entry.id   AF-A0A5K0X7X1-F1
#
_cell.length_a   1.000
_cell.length_b   1.000
_cell.length_c   1.000
_cell.angle_alpha   90.00
_cell.angle_beta   90.00
_cell.angle_gamma   90.00
#
_symmetry.space_group_name_H-M   'P 1'
#
loop_
_entity.id
_entity.type
_entity.pdbx_description
1 polymer ?
#
loop_
_entity_poly.entity_id
_entity_poly.type
_entity_poly.pdbx_seq_one_letter_code
_entity_poly.pdbx_strand_id
1 'polypeptide(L)' 'VATDFISSISAKKPEKCKVIVSSHNYQITPSSDELSDLVARIQATGADIVKIATTATDITDVARMFQVMVHCQ' A
#
# COMPACT_ATOMS: atom_id res chain seq x y z
N VAL A 1 5.82 -0.65 12.70
CA VAL A 1 5.03 0.60 12.77
C VAL A 1 3.57 0.40 12.40
N ALA A 2 3.20 0.13 11.13
CA ALA A 2 1.80 0.02 10.73
C ALA A 2 1.05 -1.12 11.43
N THR A 3 1.66 -2.32 11.49
CA THR A 3 1.13 -3.47 12.24
C THR A 3 0.92 -3.13 13.72
N ASP A 4 1.91 -2.49 14.35
CA ASP A 4 1.84 -2.09 15.76
C ASP A 4 0.71 -1.08 16.01
N PHE A 5 0.56 -0.12 15.10
CA PHE A 5 -0.52 0.87 15.16
C PHE A 5 -1.89 0.20 15.05
N ILE A 6 -2.11 -0.66 14.05
CA ILE A 6 -3.38 -1.39 13.87
C ILE A 6 -3.68 -2.25 15.10
N SER A 7 -2.70 -2.97 15.62
CA SER A 7 -2.83 -3.76 16.85
C SER A 7 -3.27 -2.87 18.03
N SER A 8 -2.63 -1.70 18.19
CA SER A 8 -2.92 -0.76 19.29
C SER A 8 -4.34 -0.17 19.25
N ILE A 9 -4.95 -0.06 18.06
CA ILE A 9 -6.30 0.49 17.91
C ILE A 9 -7.38 -0.59 17.76
N SER A 10 -7.01 -1.85 17.56
CA SER A 10 -7.94 -2.95 17.21
C SER A 10 -9.15 -3.06 18.15
N ALA A 11 -8.94 -2.99 19.47
CA ALA A 11 -10.01 -3.07 20.47
C ALA A 11 -10.84 -1.78 20.63
N LYS A 12 -10.37 -0.66 20.10
CA LYS A 12 -10.98 0.68 20.26
C LYS A 12 -11.52 1.25 18.95
N LYS A 13 -11.23 0.61 17.82
CA LYS A 13 -11.62 1.09 16.50
C LYS A 13 -13.14 1.02 16.37
N PRO A 14 -13.84 2.15 16.09
CA PRO A 14 -15.26 2.11 15.75
C PRO A 14 -15.49 1.21 14.54
N GLU A 15 -16.59 0.46 14.52
CA GLU A 15 -16.91 -0.51 13.45
C GLU A 15 -16.84 0.12 12.04
N LYS A 16 -17.28 1.37 11.91
CA LYS A 16 -17.30 2.10 10.63
C LYS A 16 -15.99 2.84 10.30
N CYS A 17 -14.98 2.77 11.16
CA CYS A 17 -13.69 3.41 10.90
C CYS A 17 -12.81 2.48 10.03
N LYS A 18 -12.39 2.98 8.87
CA LYS A 18 -11.51 2.28 7.94
C LYS A 18 -10.08 2.82 8.06
N VAL A 19 -9.10 1.93 8.02
CA VAL A 19 -7.67 2.26 8.13
C VAL A 19 -7.02 2.19 6.75
N ILE A 20 -6.44 3.30 6.33
CA ILE A 20 -5.57 3.35 5.16
C ILE A 20 -4.14 3.20 5.65
N VAL A 21 -3.43 2.19 5.14
CA VAL A 21 -1.98 2.09 5.32
C VAL A 21 -1.32 2.50 4.02
N SER A 22 -0.48 3.53 4.11
CA SER A 22 0.11 4.19 2.94
C SER A 22 1.63 4.11 2.93
N SER A 23 2.21 3.83 1.77
CA SER A 23 3.65 3.97 1.51
C SER A 23 3.91 5.03 0.45
N HIS A 24 5.00 5.78 0.61
CA HIS A 24 5.39 6.86 -0.29
C HIS A 24 6.87 6.70 -0.68
N ASN A 25 7.16 6.59 -1.97
CA ASN A 25 8.52 6.62 -2.52
C ASN A 25 8.65 7.86 -3.40
N TYR A 26 9.24 8.92 -2.85
CA TYR A 26 9.36 10.20 -3.54
C TYR A 26 10.49 10.26 -4.58
N GLN A 27 11.23 9.16 -4.74
CA GLN A 27 12.40 9.09 -5.59
C GLN A 27 12.10 8.39 -6.92
N ILE A 28 11.47 7.22 -6.85
CA ILE A 28 11.24 6.35 -8.02
C ILE A 28 9.94 5.55 -7.90
N THR A 29 9.47 5.02 -9.03
CA THR A 29 8.49 3.94 -9.08
C THR A 29 9.22 2.61 -9.14
N PRO A 30 9.16 1.76 -8.09
CA PRO A 30 9.84 0.47 -8.06
C PRO A 30 9.40 -0.49 -9.18
N SER A 31 10.06 -1.64 -9.26
CA SER A 31 9.63 -2.73 -10.13
C SER A 31 8.25 -3.27 -9.75
N SER A 32 7.60 -4.00 -10.67
CA SER A 32 6.29 -4.61 -10.43
C SER A 32 6.31 -5.62 -9.27
N ASP A 33 7.40 -6.37 -9.11
CA ASP A 33 7.57 -7.34 -8.03
C ASP A 33 7.70 -6.63 -6.68
N GLU A 34 8.53 -5.59 -6.59
CA GLU A 34 8.68 -4.79 -5.36
C GLU A 34 7.37 -4.09 -4.96
N LEU A 35 6.59 -3.63 -5.95
CA LEU A 35 5.27 -3.05 -5.71
C LEU A 35 4.28 -4.12 -5.22
N SER A 36 4.29 -5.32 -5.80
CA SER A 36 3.43 -6.43 -5.39
C SER A 36 3.76 -6.90 -3.96
N ASP A 37 5.05 -7.02 -3.65
CA ASP A 37 5.51 -7.33 -2.30
C ASP A 37 5.11 -6.24 -1.30
N LEU A 38 5.17 -4.96 -1.72
CA LEU A 38 4.73 -3.84 -0.89
C LEU A 38 3.23 -3.92 -0.60
N VAL A 39 2.40 -4.23 -1.60
CA VAL A 39 0.96 -4.47 -1.40
C VAL A 39 0.75 -5.60 -0.39
N ALA A 40 1.39 -6.76 -0.60
CA ALA A 40 1.22 -7.92 0.27
C ALA A 40 1.61 -7.60 1.72
N ARG A 41 2.71 -6.86 1.93
CA ARG A 41 3.10 -6.40 3.27
C ARG A 41 2.09 -5.44 3.89
N ILE A 42 1.51 -4.53 3.11
CA ILE A 42 0.49 -3.60 3.61
C ILE A 42 -0.80 -4.37 3.98
N GLN A 43 -1.26 -5.28 3.12
CA GLN A 43 -2.43 -6.12 3.40
C GLN A 43 -2.24 -6.96 4.66
N ALA A 44 -1.06 -7.55 4.85
CA ALA A 44 -0.71 -8.35 6.03
C ALA A 44 -0.77 -7.55 7.35
N THR A 45 -0.79 -6.22 7.31
CA THR A 45 -1.00 -5.39 8.52
C THR A 45 -2.45 -5.39 9.02
N GLY A 46 -3.41 -5.83 8.20
CA GLY A 46 -4.85 -5.69 8.47
C GLY A 46 -5.45 -4.36 8.00
N ALA A 47 -4.78 -3.69 7.05
CA ALA A 47 -5.29 -2.44 6.46
C ALA A 47 -6.61 -2.68 5.72
N ASP A 48 -7.56 -1.74 5.86
CA ASP A 48 -8.79 -1.77 5.06
C ASP A 48 -8.53 -1.28 3.62
N ILE A 49 -7.57 -0.36 3.44
CA ILE A 49 -7.22 0.23 2.14
C ILE A 49 -5.69 0.32 2.02
N VAL A 50 -5.16 -0.21 0.92
CA VAL A 50 -3.76 -0.04 0.52
C VAL A 50 -3.61 1.27 -0.25
N LYS A 51 -2.62 2.09 0.12
CA LYS A 51 -2.24 3.29 -0.65
C LYS A 51 -0.75 3.25 -0.98
N ILE A 52 -0.41 3.40 -2.25
CA ILE A 52 0.98 3.51 -2.72
C ILE A 52 1.08 4.78 -3.55
N ALA A 53 2.06 5.62 -3.23
CA ALA A 53 2.42 6.78 -4.02
C ALA A 53 3.91 6.71 -4.38
N THR A 54 4.23 6.87 -5.65
CA THR A 54 5.60 6.84 -6.15
C THR A 54 5.86 8.02 -7.08
N THR A 55 7.11 8.39 -7.27
CA THR A 55 7.52 9.36 -8.30
C THR A 55 7.88 8.61 -9.58
N ALA A 56 7.17 8.90 -10.68
CA ALA A 56 7.59 8.42 -11.99
C ALA A 56 8.80 9.22 -12.47
N THR A 57 9.86 8.52 -12.88
CA THR A 57 11.06 9.10 -13.52
C THR A 57 11.06 8.89 -15.03
N ASP A 58 10.25 7.94 -15.51
CA ASP A 58 9.97 7.70 -16.92
C ASP A 58 8.46 7.48 -17.14
N ILE A 59 7.96 7.82 -18.34
CA ILE A 59 6.54 7.64 -18.67
C ILE A 59 6.08 6.17 -18.56
N THR A 60 6.98 5.23 -18.81
CA THR A 60 6.69 3.78 -18.74
C THR A 60 6.47 3.29 -17.31
N ASP A 61 6.87 4.05 -16.28
CA ASP A 61 6.66 3.71 -14.87
C ASP A 61 5.19 3.55 -14.51
N VAL A 62 4.30 4.31 -15.18
CA VAL A 62 2.86 4.24 -14.95
C VAL A 62 2.30 2.85 -15.25
N ALA A 63 2.88 2.12 -16.21
CA ALA A 63 2.44 0.77 -16.54
C ALA A 63 2.61 -0.19 -15.36
N ARG A 64 3.68 -0.02 -14.55
CA ARG A 64 3.90 -0.83 -13.35
C ARG A 64 2.84 -0.57 -12.29
N MET A 65 2.40 0.68 -12.13
CA MET A 65 1.28 1.02 -11.23
C MET A 65 -0.06 0.44 -11.71
N PHE A 66 -0.31 0.43 -13.02
CA PHE A 66 -1.50 -0.24 -13.58
C PHE A 66 -1.49 -1.74 -13.33
N GLN A 67 -0.33 -2.41 -13.47
CA GLN A 67 -0.21 -3.85 -13.18
C GLN A 67 -0.58 -4.15 -11.72
N VAL A 68 -0.15 -3.33 -10.77
CA VAL A 68 -0.54 -3.49 -9.36
C VAL A 68 -2.06 -3.50 -9.21
N MET A 69 -2.78 -2.58 -9.85
CA MET A 69 -4.25 -2.51 -9.73
C MET A 69 -4.97 -3.74 -10.30
N VAL A 70 -4.40 -4.40 -11.32
CA VAL A 70 -5.02 -5.60 -11.92
C VAL A 70 -4.88 -6.82 -10.99
N HIS A 71 -3.78 -6.92 -10.25
CA HIS A 71 -3.48 -8.07 -9.39
C HIS A 71 -3.93 -7.90 -7.92
N CYS A 72 -4.46 -6.72 -7.57
CA CYS A 72 -5.04 -6.46 -6.26
C CYS A 72 -6.57 -6.60 -6.30
N GLN A 73 -7.09 -7.81 -6.01
CA GLN A 73 -8.51 -8.05 -5.70
C GLN A 73 -8.66 -8.62 -4.29
#